data_AF-A0A1H6V546-F1
#
_entry.id   AF-A0A1H6V546-F1
#
_cell.length_a   1.000
_cell.length_b   1.000
_cell.length_c   1.000
_cell.angle_alpha   90.00
_cell.angle_beta   90.00
_cell.angle_gamma   90.00
#
_symmetry.space_group_name_H-M   'P 1'
#
loop_
_entity.id
_entity.type
_entity.pdbx_description
1 polymer ?
#
loop_
_entity_poly.entity_id
_entity_poly.type
_entity_poly.pdbx_seq_one_letter_code
_entity_poly.pdbx_strand_id
1 'polypeptide(L)'
;MKSMRVIPLIAGVLAIGASSAAMAGGLNVGVNIGIPAPVYVAPAPVYAPPPPPPPPVVYQPAPVVVAPAVVIGWHGDRYWDGRRYWGRDEWYRHHGGGYGHGHGHWDNGRHNGWH
;
A
#
# COMPACT_ATOMS: atom_id res chain seq x y z
N MET A 1 -48.86 -63.32 85.61
CA MET A 1 -47.79 -63.43 84.59
C MET A 1 -48.29 -63.07 83.17
N LYS A 2 -48.89 -61.88 82.96
CA LYS A 2 -49.44 -61.50 81.65
C LYS A 2 -48.58 -60.46 80.90
N SER A 3 -47.71 -59.74 81.62
CA SER A 3 -46.86 -58.64 81.10
C SER A 3 -45.49 -59.09 80.59
N MET A 4 -44.98 -60.26 81.01
CA MET A 4 -43.63 -60.74 80.64
C MET A 4 -43.44 -60.97 79.13
N ARG A 5 -44.53 -61.14 78.36
CA ARG A 5 -44.48 -61.31 76.89
C ARG A 5 -44.70 -60.01 76.11
N VAL A 6 -45.23 -58.98 76.77
CA VAL A 6 -45.55 -57.68 76.13
C VAL A 6 -44.32 -56.78 76.10
N ILE A 7 -43.49 -56.82 77.13
CA ILE A 7 -42.24 -56.06 77.23
C ILE A 7 -41.27 -56.36 76.06
N PRO A 8 -40.95 -57.63 75.72
CA PRO A 8 -40.06 -57.90 74.59
C PRO A 8 -40.69 -57.54 73.24
N LEU A 9 -42.02 -57.61 73.11
CA LEU A 9 -42.72 -57.19 71.89
C LEU A 9 -42.61 -55.67 71.67
N ILE A 10 -42.85 -54.88 72.72
CA ILE A 10 -42.70 -53.42 72.63
C ILE A 10 -41.24 -53.05 72.34
N ALA A 11 -40.29 -53.69 73.02
CA ALA A 11 -38.86 -53.47 72.77
C ALA A 11 -38.47 -53.84 71.33
N GLY A 12 -39.00 -54.95 70.78
CA GLY A 12 -38.76 -55.36 69.40
C GLY A 12 -39.33 -54.38 68.38
N VAL A 13 -40.56 -53.89 68.57
CA VAL A 13 -41.18 -52.88 67.69
C VAL A 13 -40.40 -51.57 67.72
N LEU A 14 -39.95 -51.13 68.90
CA LEU A 14 -39.12 -49.92 69.04
C LEU A 14 -37.74 -50.09 68.37
N ALA A 15 -37.11 -51.26 68.50
CA ALA A 15 -35.83 -51.54 67.85
C ALA A 15 -35.94 -51.52 66.32
N ILE A 16 -37.03 -52.05 65.76
CA ILE A 16 -37.30 -52.03 64.31
C ILE A 16 -37.58 -50.59 63.84
N GLY A 17 -38.39 -49.83 64.58
CA GLY A 17 -38.70 -48.44 64.25
C GLY A 17 -37.51 -47.48 64.37
N ALA A 18 -36.60 -47.71 65.32
CA ALA A 18 -35.35 -46.96 65.41
C ALA A 18 -34.37 -47.32 64.28
N SER A 19 -34.36 -48.58 63.85
CA SER A 19 -33.53 -49.04 62.74
C SER A 19 -33.98 -48.46 61.39
N SER A 20 -35.28 -48.26 61.16
CA SER A 20 -35.77 -47.67 59.90
C SER A 20 -35.35 -46.21 59.72
N ALA A 21 -35.23 -45.44 60.81
CA ALA A 21 -34.70 -44.07 60.77
C ALA A 21 -33.20 -44.01 60.44
N ALA A 22 -32.42 -44.99 60.92
CA ALA A 22 -30.98 -45.09 60.65
C ALA A 22 -30.67 -45.70 59.26
N MET A 23 -31.53 -46.59 58.74
CA MET A 23 -31.42 -47.21 57.41
C MET A 23 -31.91 -46.28 56.28
N ALA A 24 -32.33 -45.06 56.60
CA ALA A 24 -32.65 -44.02 55.62
C ALA A 24 -31.37 -43.47 54.96
N GLY A 25 -30.60 -44.34 54.30
CA GLY A 25 -29.75 -44.09 53.12
C GLY A 25 -28.84 -42.84 53.08
N GLY A 26 -28.56 -42.20 54.21
CA GLY A 26 -27.95 -40.87 54.26
C GLY A 26 -28.89 -39.76 53.77
N LEU A 27 -28.87 -38.61 54.44
CA LEU A 27 -29.47 -37.39 53.90
C LEU A 27 -28.60 -36.90 52.74
N ASN A 28 -29.10 -37.02 51.52
CA ASN A 28 -28.44 -36.55 50.31
C ASN A 28 -29.01 -35.18 49.94
N VAL A 29 -28.23 -34.12 50.20
CA VAL A 29 -28.59 -32.76 49.78
C VAL A 29 -27.81 -32.44 48.51
N GLY A 30 -28.49 -32.48 47.37
CA GLY A 30 -27.95 -32.00 46.10
C GLY A 30 -28.11 -30.50 45.97
N VAL A 31 -27.01 -29.77 45.81
CA VAL A 31 -27.04 -28.33 45.50
C VAL A 31 -26.75 -28.15 44.01
N ASN A 32 -27.72 -27.66 43.25
CA ASN A 32 -27.48 -27.24 41.88
C ASN A 32 -26.84 -25.85 41.89
N ILE A 33 -25.55 -25.79 41.59
CA ILE A 33 -24.86 -24.52 41.37
C ILE A 33 -25.17 -24.12 39.93
N GLY A 34 -26.24 -23.32 39.75
CA GLY A 34 -26.77 -22.87 38.46
C GLY A 34 -25.86 -21.91 37.69
N ILE A 35 -24.55 -22.05 37.82
CA ILE A 35 -23.58 -21.27 37.06
C ILE A 35 -23.49 -21.93 35.68
N PRO A 36 -23.96 -21.26 34.62
CA PRO A 36 -23.81 -21.79 33.27
C PRO A 36 -22.32 -21.91 32.94
N ALA A 37 -21.97 -22.94 32.18
CA ALA A 37 -20.61 -23.10 31.69
C ALA A 37 -20.16 -21.82 30.94
N PRO A 38 -18.92 -21.37 31.13
CA PRO A 38 -18.43 -20.19 30.44
C PRO A 38 -18.50 -20.41 28.93
N VAL A 39 -19.26 -19.56 28.25
CA VAL A 39 -19.36 -19.57 26.79
C VAL A 39 -18.25 -18.69 26.24
N TYR A 40 -17.29 -19.30 25.56
CA TYR A 40 -16.27 -18.55 24.83
C TYR A 40 -16.79 -18.20 23.43
N VAL A 41 -16.99 -16.92 23.16
CA VAL A 41 -17.37 -16.42 21.83
C VAL A 41 -16.11 -15.92 21.13
N ALA A 42 -15.77 -16.55 20.01
CA ALA A 42 -14.69 -16.04 19.16
C ALA A 42 -15.11 -14.69 18.57
N PRO A 43 -14.23 -13.67 18.56
CA PRO A 43 -14.50 -12.40 17.90
C PRO A 43 -14.82 -12.61 16.42
N ALA A 44 -15.80 -11.85 15.90
CA ALA A 44 -16.12 -11.86 14.48
C ALA A 44 -14.91 -11.36 13.66
N PRO A 45 -14.61 -11.98 12.50
CA PRO A 45 -13.58 -11.48 11.59
C PRO A 45 -13.92 -10.06 11.13
N VAL A 46 -12.97 -9.13 11.29
CA VAL A 46 -13.08 -7.78 10.75
C VAL A 46 -12.37 -7.74 9.40
N TYR A 47 -13.13 -7.50 8.33
CA TYR A 47 -12.55 -7.31 7.00
C TYR A 47 -12.10 -5.86 6.83
N ALA A 48 -10.83 -5.68 6.47
CA ALA A 48 -10.35 -4.37 6.04
C ALA A 48 -10.93 -4.03 4.65
N PRO A 49 -11.30 -2.76 4.42
CA PRO A 49 -11.67 -2.33 3.08
C PRO A 49 -10.49 -2.53 2.11
N PRO A 50 -10.77 -2.87 0.84
CA PRO A 50 -9.73 -3.03 -0.17
C PRO A 50 -8.96 -1.72 -0.39
N PRO A 51 -7.66 -1.79 -0.75
CA PRO A 51 -6.85 -0.61 -1.00
C PRO A 51 -7.42 0.22 -2.16
N PRO A 52 -7.20 1.55 -2.15
CA PRO A 52 -7.67 2.43 -3.22
C PRO A 52 -7.00 2.08 -4.56
N PRO A 53 -7.67 2.36 -5.69
CA PRO A 53 -7.13 2.09 -7.01
C PRO A 53 -5.84 2.90 -7.29
N PRO A 54 -4.92 2.37 -8.12
CA PRO A 54 -3.71 3.08 -8.48
C PRO A 54 -4.00 4.38 -9.25
N PRO A 55 -3.15 5.41 -9.12
CA PRO A 55 -3.33 6.67 -9.82
C PRO A 55 -3.27 6.49 -11.35
N PRO A 56 -4.03 7.31 -12.12
CA PRO A 56 -3.99 7.26 -13.58
C PRO A 56 -2.58 7.55 -14.11
N VAL A 57 -2.10 6.71 -15.03
CA VAL A 57 -0.87 6.99 -15.78
C VAL A 57 -1.22 7.98 -16.89
N VAL A 58 -0.75 9.22 -16.76
CA VAL A 58 -0.86 10.23 -17.81
C VAL A 58 0.28 10.03 -18.81
N TYR A 59 -0.03 9.52 -20.00
CA TYR A 59 0.91 9.51 -21.11
C TYR A 59 0.92 10.88 -21.77
N GLN A 60 2.03 11.59 -21.58
CA GLN A 60 2.32 12.78 -22.35
C GLN A 60 2.95 12.39 -23.70
N PRO A 61 2.51 12.96 -24.82
CA PRO A 61 3.12 12.72 -26.12
C PRO A 61 4.62 13.04 -26.07
N ALA A 62 5.43 12.19 -26.69
CA ALA A 62 6.84 12.51 -26.88
C ALA A 62 6.99 13.82 -27.66
N PRO A 63 7.97 14.68 -27.33
CA PRO A 63 8.22 15.90 -28.09
C PRO A 63 8.48 15.58 -29.56
N VAL A 64 7.70 16.19 -30.46
CA VAL A 64 7.95 16.08 -31.91
C VAL A 64 9.04 17.09 -32.26
N VAL A 65 10.25 16.60 -32.52
CA VAL A 65 11.34 17.42 -33.04
C VAL A 65 11.20 17.49 -34.56
N VAL A 66 10.79 18.65 -35.08
CA VAL A 66 10.75 18.90 -36.53
C VAL A 66 12.12 19.38 -36.96
N ALA A 67 12.89 18.49 -37.58
CA ALA A 67 14.10 18.88 -38.28
C ALA A 67 13.74 19.53 -39.63
N PRO A 68 14.48 20.57 -40.05
CA PRO A 68 14.27 21.15 -41.37
C PRO A 68 14.51 20.12 -42.47
N ALA A 69 13.51 19.93 -43.34
CA ALA A 69 13.62 19.03 -44.49
C ALA A 69 14.33 19.76 -45.65
N VAL A 70 15.58 19.37 -45.93
CA VAL A 70 16.28 19.79 -47.15
C VAL A 70 15.96 18.81 -48.26
N VAL A 71 15.21 19.25 -49.26
CA VAL A 71 14.90 18.44 -50.45
C VAL A 71 16.09 18.52 -51.41
N ILE A 72 16.79 17.39 -51.60
CA ILE A 72 17.91 17.27 -52.54
C ILE A 72 17.34 16.99 -53.92
N GLY A 73 17.67 17.83 -54.90
CA GLY A 73 17.17 17.65 -56.27
C GLY A 73 17.17 18.91 -57.13
N TRP A 74 16.61 18.77 -58.32
CA TRP A 74 16.40 19.88 -59.25
C TRP A 74 15.21 20.74 -58.82
N HIS A 75 15.46 22.05 -58.67
CA HIS A 75 14.45 23.06 -58.43
C HIS A 75 14.47 24.04 -59.61
N GLY A 76 13.60 23.78 -60.60
CA GLY A 76 13.63 24.51 -61.87
C GLY A 76 14.93 24.26 -62.63
N ASP A 77 15.64 25.33 -62.96
CA ASP A 77 16.95 25.33 -63.63
C ASP A 77 18.14 25.11 -62.67
N ARG A 78 17.91 24.98 -61.36
CA ARG A 78 18.97 24.92 -60.34
C ARG A 78 18.96 23.62 -59.55
N TYR A 79 20.10 22.94 -59.52
CA TYR A 79 20.29 21.75 -58.68
C TYR A 79 20.68 22.13 -57.25
N TRP A 80 19.98 21.56 -56.27
CA TRP A 80 20.26 21.70 -54.85
C TRP A 80 20.88 20.40 -54.32
N ASP A 81 22.14 20.48 -53.90
CA ASP A 81 22.96 19.34 -53.47
C ASP A 81 23.04 19.17 -51.94
N GLY A 82 22.34 20.02 -51.18
CA GLY A 82 22.31 19.98 -49.71
C GLY A 82 23.62 20.38 -49.02
N ARG A 83 24.76 20.47 -49.74
CA ARG A 83 26.08 20.78 -49.16
C ARG A 83 26.13 22.12 -48.44
N ARG A 84 25.39 23.12 -48.94
CA ARG A 84 25.33 24.46 -48.35
C ARG A 84 24.57 24.50 -47.02
N TYR A 85 23.68 23.55 -46.77
CA TYR A 85 22.92 23.46 -45.52
C TYR A 85 23.80 22.83 -44.43
N TRP A 86 24.36 21.65 -44.72
CA TRP A 86 25.25 20.93 -43.80
C TRP A 86 26.57 21.65 -43.53
N GLY A 87 27.19 22.25 -44.55
CA GLY A 87 28.43 23.02 -44.38
C GLY A 87 28.25 24.28 -43.53
N ARG A 88 27.03 24.82 -43.44
CA ARG A 88 26.71 25.97 -42.57
C ARG A 88 26.52 25.54 -41.12
N ASP A 89 25.87 24.40 -40.88
CA ASP A 89 25.75 23.84 -39.54
C ASP A 89 27.13 23.41 -38.98
N GLU A 90 27.99 22.86 -39.83
CA GLU A 90 29.39 22.57 -39.50
C GLU A 90 30.19 23.85 -39.20
N TRP A 91 30.02 24.89 -40.02
CA TRP A 91 30.61 26.21 -39.77
C TRP A 91 30.13 26.81 -38.45
N TYR A 92 28.82 26.80 -38.16
CA TYR A 92 28.29 27.28 -36.88
C TYR A 92 28.78 26.43 -35.70
N ARG A 93 28.96 25.12 -35.87
CA ARG A 93 29.55 24.25 -34.84
C ARG A 93 31.04 24.50 -34.61
N HIS A 94 31.81 24.88 -35.63
CA HIS A 94 33.26 25.12 -35.52
C HIS A 94 33.64 26.58 -35.25
N HIS A 95 32.81 27.55 -35.60
CA HIS A 95 33.07 29.00 -35.40
C HIS A 95 32.17 29.65 -34.34
N GLY A 96 31.15 28.95 -33.82
CA GLY A 96 30.21 29.49 -32.83
C GLY A 96 30.67 29.46 -31.38
N GLY A 97 31.95 29.14 -31.11
CA GLY A 97 32.49 29.03 -29.75
C GLY A 97 33.75 29.88 -29.57
N GLY A 98 33.60 31.17 -29.28
CA GLY A 98 34.76 32.01 -28.97
C GLY A 98 34.45 33.50 -28.90
N TYR A 99 33.92 33.95 -27.77
CA TYR A 99 33.90 35.36 -27.40
C TYR A 99 35.30 35.76 -26.88
N GLY A 100 35.92 36.82 -27.40
CA GLY A 100 36.91 37.61 -26.66
C GLY A 100 38.26 37.93 -27.33
N HIS A 101 38.62 39.23 -27.27
CA HIS A 101 39.96 39.84 -27.41
C HIS A 101 40.47 39.99 -28.86
N GLY A 102 40.76 41.17 -29.43
CA GLY A 102 41.16 42.46 -28.89
C GLY A 102 42.53 42.80 -29.50
N HIS A 103 42.60 43.66 -30.52
CA HIS A 103 43.82 44.38 -30.89
C HIS A 103 43.44 45.61 -31.72
N GLY A 104 43.56 46.78 -31.10
CA GLY A 104 43.58 48.04 -31.84
C GLY A 104 44.92 48.22 -32.54
N HIS A 105 44.91 48.94 -33.65
CA HIS A 105 46.01 49.86 -33.92
C HIS A 105 45.51 51.08 -34.68
N TRP A 106 45.98 52.21 -34.19
CA TRP A 106 45.71 53.57 -34.58
C TRP A 106 46.31 53.92 -35.95
N ASP A 107 45.69 54.94 -36.53
CA ASP A 107 46.26 55.99 -37.38
C ASP A 107 46.99 55.62 -38.67
N ASN A 108 46.45 56.11 -39.78
CA ASN A 108 47.16 57.14 -40.55
C ASN A 108 46.15 58.02 -41.27
N GLY A 109 45.93 59.20 -40.71
CA GLY A 109 45.25 60.29 -41.38
C GLY A 109 46.09 60.94 -42.46
N ARG A 110 45.40 61.86 -43.16
CA ARG A 110 45.88 62.80 -44.17
C ARG A 110 46.04 62.16 -45.57
N HIS A 111 45.53 62.71 -46.66
CA HIS A 111 45.37 64.13 -47.00
C HIS A 111 44.15 64.36 -47.91
N ASN A 112 43.40 65.41 -47.59
CA ASN A 112 42.49 66.14 -48.47
C ASN A 112 43.24 66.81 -49.63
N GLY A 113 42.59 67.05 -50.77
CA GLY A 113 42.85 68.27 -51.56
C GLY A 113 42.75 68.18 -53.08
N TRP A 114 41.67 68.74 -53.61
CA TRP A 114 41.51 69.56 -54.84
C TRP A 114 42.60 69.57 -55.92
N HIS A 115 42.21 69.26 -57.17
CA HIS A 115 42.15 70.19 -58.33
C HIS A 115 41.52 69.48 -59.54
#